data_AF-A0A0G0GXI9-F1
#
_entry.id   AF-A0A0G0GXI9-F1
#
_cell.length_a   1.000
_cell.length_b   1.000
_cell.length_c   1.000
_cell.angle_alpha   90.00
_cell.angle_beta   90.00
_cell.angle_gamma   90.00
#
_symmetry.space_group_name_H-M   'P 1'
#
loop_
_entity.id
_entity.type
_entity.pdbx_description
1 polymer ?
#
loop_
_entity_poly.entity_id
_entity_poly.type
_entity_poly.pdbx_seq_one_letter_code
_entity_poly.pdbx_strand_id
1 'polypeptide(L)'
;MATAPASEPLLLDAADGDEILANATDIFGYIDGDFKNWGADEKGNATKMAPVDVYEMVKDGTYRTLFGSFNNDFDKLCLTQAQIKNFCVKHRDWLRTGGYATFFAFKLKGKRFVAGVYFSSADKLRVYVYKFGYGRVWHAGHALRFVIPQLAEA
;
A
#
# COMPACT_ATOMS: atom_id res chain seq x y z
N MET A 1 -16.78 -3.03 -1.63
CA MET A 1 -16.58 -3.98 -0.52
C MET A 1 -15.66 -5.05 -1.03
N ALA A 2 -14.73 -5.53 -0.21
CA ALA A 2 -13.74 -6.52 -0.60
C ALA A 2 -14.09 -7.88 -0.01
N THR A 3 -13.55 -8.96 -0.59
CA THR A 3 -13.70 -10.32 -0.04
C THR A 3 -12.74 -10.57 1.13
N ALA A 4 -13.10 -11.53 1.99
CA ALA A 4 -12.38 -11.85 3.23
C ALA A 4 -10.87 -12.08 3.01
N PRO A 5 -10.02 -11.71 3.98
CA PRO A 5 -8.58 -11.82 3.86
C PRO A 5 -8.10 -13.28 3.88
N ALA A 6 -6.79 -13.48 3.69
CA ALA A 6 -6.13 -14.76 3.92
C ALA A 6 -6.53 -15.37 5.27
N SER A 7 -6.57 -16.70 5.38
CA SER A 7 -6.95 -17.40 6.61
C SER A 7 -6.01 -17.13 7.80
N GLU A 8 -4.80 -16.61 7.54
CA GLU A 8 -3.84 -16.18 8.55
C GLU A 8 -3.27 -14.79 8.22
N PRO A 9 -3.03 -13.93 9.23
CA PRO A 9 -2.45 -12.61 9.03
C PRO A 9 -1.04 -12.67 8.47
N LEU A 10 -0.73 -11.76 7.55
CA LEU A 10 0.63 -11.58 7.05
C LEU A 10 1.40 -10.68 8.01
N LEU A 11 2.51 -11.16 8.54
CA LEU A 11 3.32 -10.38 9.50
C LEU A 11 4.37 -9.53 8.80
N LEU A 12 4.33 -8.22 9.06
CA LEU A 12 5.40 -7.28 8.72
C LEU A 12 6.41 -7.19 9.85
N ASP A 13 7.68 -7.13 9.52
CA ASP A 13 8.75 -7.02 10.52
C ASP A 13 8.77 -5.62 11.15
N ALA A 14 9.40 -5.51 12.32
CA ALA A 14 9.72 -4.21 12.89
C ALA A 14 10.67 -3.45 11.96
N ALA A 15 10.50 -2.14 11.87
CA ALA A 15 11.34 -1.26 11.05
C ALA A 15 11.75 -0.02 11.84
N ASP A 16 12.94 0.50 11.60
CA ASP A 16 13.46 1.73 12.21
C ASP A 16 12.85 3.02 11.61
N GLY A 17 12.22 2.91 10.44
CA GLY A 17 11.57 4.02 9.74
C GLY A 17 12.46 4.74 8.72
N ASP A 18 13.71 4.32 8.55
CA ASP A 18 14.68 4.98 7.68
C ASP A 18 14.47 4.67 6.19
N GLU A 19 13.86 3.52 5.90
CA GLU A 19 13.58 3.04 4.56
C GLU A 19 12.41 3.79 3.91
N ILE A 20 12.63 4.29 2.68
CA ILE A 20 11.65 5.04 1.89
C ILE A 20 11.49 4.42 0.50
N LEU A 21 10.27 4.50 -0.05
CA LEU A 21 9.96 3.93 -1.37
C LEU A 21 10.67 4.69 -2.49
N ALA A 22 10.90 5.99 -2.32
CA ALA A 22 11.54 6.85 -3.31
C ALA A 22 13.01 6.46 -3.62
N ASN A 23 13.67 5.71 -2.72
CA ASN A 23 15.06 5.27 -2.86
C ASN A 23 15.20 3.75 -2.99
N ALA A 24 14.10 2.99 -2.94
CA ALA A 24 14.09 1.52 -2.92
C ALA A 24 14.34 0.89 -4.31
N THR A 25 15.43 1.31 -4.96
CA THR A 25 15.87 0.85 -6.29
C THR A 25 16.37 -0.60 -6.30
N ASP A 26 16.65 -1.16 -5.11
CA ASP A 26 16.92 -2.57 -4.87
C ASP A 26 15.70 -3.47 -5.15
N ILE A 27 14.49 -2.91 -5.04
CA ILE A 27 13.23 -3.65 -5.21
C ILE A 27 12.48 -3.21 -6.46
N PHE A 28 12.41 -1.90 -6.70
CA PHE A 28 11.58 -1.34 -7.76
C PHE A 28 12.41 -1.00 -8.99
N GLY A 29 12.03 -1.59 -10.13
CA GLY A 29 12.58 -1.22 -11.44
C GLY A 29 12.04 0.10 -11.98
N TYR A 30 10.99 0.66 -11.37
CA TYR A 30 10.50 2.02 -11.60
C TYR A 30 9.94 2.59 -10.30
N ILE A 31 10.31 3.82 -10.00
CA ILE A 31 9.83 4.60 -8.87
C ILE A 31 9.28 5.91 -9.44
N ASP A 32 8.04 6.21 -9.11
CA ASP A 32 7.37 7.43 -9.56
C ASP A 32 8.02 8.69 -9.01
N GLY A 33 8.35 9.63 -9.91
CA GLY A 33 8.98 10.91 -9.55
C GLY A 33 8.10 11.76 -8.63
N ASP A 34 6.78 11.52 -8.63
CA ASP A 34 5.85 12.24 -7.76
C ASP A 34 6.05 11.98 -6.27
N PHE A 35 6.79 10.92 -5.89
CA PHE A 35 7.22 10.77 -4.51
C PHE A 35 8.03 11.99 -4.06
N LYS A 36 8.97 12.45 -4.88
CA LYS A 36 9.78 13.64 -4.60
C LYS A 36 8.99 14.92 -4.85
N ASN A 37 8.26 15.01 -5.97
CA ASN A 37 7.54 16.23 -6.33
C ASN A 37 6.47 16.62 -5.30
N TRP A 38 5.90 15.66 -4.57
CA TRP A 38 4.85 15.92 -3.58
C TRP A 38 5.35 15.88 -2.12
N GLY A 39 6.64 15.61 -1.91
CA GLY A 39 7.25 15.44 -0.59
C GLY A 39 6.69 14.23 0.14
N ALA A 40 6.57 13.11 -0.56
CA ALA A 40 6.20 11.79 -0.06
C ALA A 40 7.43 10.86 0.12
N ASP A 41 8.62 11.43 0.12
CA ASP A 41 9.94 10.75 0.12
C ASP A 41 10.74 10.97 1.41
N GLU A 42 10.07 11.27 2.52
CA GLU A 42 10.72 11.39 3.82
C GLU A 42 10.58 10.13 4.68
N LYS A 43 11.53 9.99 5.60
CA LYS A 43 11.58 8.90 6.59
C LYS A 43 10.31 8.86 7.43
N GLY A 44 9.90 7.65 7.76
CA GLY A 44 8.78 7.37 8.66
C GLY A 44 9.23 7.28 10.11
N ASN A 45 8.28 6.94 10.98
CA ASN A 45 8.59 6.56 12.35
C ASN A 45 8.97 5.09 12.42
N ALA A 46 9.74 4.71 13.43
CA ALA A 46 9.96 3.32 13.77
C ALA A 46 8.62 2.62 14.08
N THR A 47 8.52 1.35 13.68
CA THR A 47 7.34 0.52 13.85
C THR A 47 7.70 -0.82 14.48
N LYS A 48 6.77 -1.34 15.29
CA LYS A 48 6.85 -2.72 15.78
C LYS A 48 6.39 -3.67 14.68
N MET A 49 6.66 -4.96 14.87
CA MET A 49 6.05 -6.03 14.08
C MET A 49 4.52 -5.85 14.07
N ALA A 50 3.90 -5.95 12.90
CA ALA A 50 2.49 -5.64 12.72
C ALA A 50 1.81 -6.64 11.76
N PRO A 51 0.64 -7.18 12.12
CA PRO A 51 -0.14 -8.00 11.20
C PRO A 51 -0.88 -7.13 10.17
N VAL A 52 -0.98 -7.64 8.95
CA VAL A 52 -1.76 -7.04 7.86
C VAL A 52 -2.61 -8.09 7.16
N ASP A 53 -3.72 -7.62 6.61
CA ASP A 53 -4.66 -8.39 5.81
C ASP A 53 -4.65 -7.90 4.36
N VAL A 54 -4.85 -8.82 3.42
CA VAL A 54 -4.93 -8.52 1.98
C VAL A 54 -6.35 -8.77 1.50
N TYR A 55 -6.95 -7.73 0.93
CA TYR A 55 -8.33 -7.70 0.49
C TYR A 55 -8.41 -7.51 -1.02
N GLU A 56 -9.28 -8.27 -1.70
CA GLU A 56 -9.52 -8.11 -3.13
C GLU A 56 -10.79 -7.29 -3.40
N MET A 57 -10.69 -6.31 -4.29
CA MET A 57 -11.77 -5.41 -4.64
C MET A 57 -12.86 -6.10 -5.45
N VAL A 58 -14.10 -6.12 -4.93
CA VAL A 58 -15.26 -6.66 -5.67
C VAL A 58 -16.29 -5.63 -6.12
N LYS A 59 -16.04 -4.33 -5.87
CA LYS A 59 -16.92 -3.24 -6.30
C LYS A 59 -16.13 -1.99 -6.64
N ASP A 60 -16.50 -1.33 -7.74
CA ASP A 60 -15.94 -0.06 -8.19
C ASP A 60 -15.93 1.02 -7.09
N GLY A 61 -14.91 1.88 -7.11
CA GLY A 61 -14.81 2.95 -6.14
C GLY A 61 -13.59 3.84 -6.30
N THR A 62 -13.63 4.99 -5.63
CA THR A 62 -12.47 5.87 -5.45
C THR A 62 -11.65 5.40 -4.26
N TYR A 63 -10.41 5.89 -4.09
CA TYR A 63 -9.63 5.59 -2.88
C TYR A 63 -10.38 5.94 -1.60
N ARG A 64 -11.08 7.08 -1.56
CA ARG A 64 -11.89 7.49 -0.40
C ARG A 64 -12.96 6.45 -0.07
N THR A 65 -13.71 5.99 -1.06
CA THR A 65 -14.79 5.01 -0.86
C THR A 65 -14.22 3.64 -0.50
N LEU A 66 -13.12 3.22 -1.12
CA LEU A 66 -12.54 1.89 -0.93
C LEU A 66 -11.87 1.77 0.44
N PHE A 67 -10.93 2.65 0.78
CA PHE A 67 -10.30 2.66 2.10
C PHE A 67 -11.31 2.97 3.21
N GLY A 68 -12.25 3.89 2.98
CA GLY A 68 -13.31 4.21 3.93
C GLY A 68 -14.22 3.03 4.28
N SER A 69 -14.31 2.01 3.41
CA SER A 69 -15.09 0.81 3.71
C SER A 69 -14.45 -0.12 4.74
N PHE A 70 -13.14 0.02 5.02
CA PHE A 70 -12.44 -0.72 6.07
C PHE A 70 -12.47 0.04 7.39
N ASN A 71 -12.18 1.34 7.34
CA ASN A 71 -12.25 2.22 8.51
C ASN A 71 -12.48 3.68 8.05
N ASN A 72 -13.35 4.39 8.76
CA ASN A 72 -13.59 5.82 8.49
C ASN A 72 -12.38 6.69 8.87
N ASP A 73 -11.52 6.21 9.77
CA ASP A 73 -10.26 6.86 10.13
C ASP A 73 -9.13 6.34 9.23
N PHE A 74 -8.82 7.11 8.18
CA PHE A 74 -7.76 6.79 7.23
C PHE A 74 -6.39 6.59 7.89
N ASP A 75 -6.14 7.29 9.01
CA ASP A 75 -4.85 7.24 9.68
C ASP A 75 -4.59 5.87 10.32
N LYS A 76 -5.66 5.15 10.69
CA LYS A 76 -5.58 3.75 11.17
C LYS A 76 -5.27 2.75 10.07
N LEU A 77 -5.53 3.11 8.81
CA LEU A 77 -5.25 2.26 7.65
C LEU A 77 -3.82 2.46 7.11
N CYS A 78 -3.09 3.46 7.62
CA CYS A 78 -1.79 3.84 7.10
C CYS A 78 -0.68 2.92 7.57
N LEU A 79 0.10 2.40 6.62
CA LEU A 79 1.40 1.80 6.84
C LEU A 79 2.51 2.84 6.68
N THR A 80 3.70 2.56 7.20
CA THR A 80 4.91 3.33 6.88
C THR A 80 5.52 2.88 5.55
N GLN A 81 6.35 3.73 4.94
CA GLN A 81 7.08 3.36 3.71
C GLN A 81 7.96 2.13 3.91
N ALA A 82 8.64 2.02 5.06
CA ALA A 82 9.42 0.86 5.44
C ALA A 82 8.58 -0.42 5.54
N GLN A 83 7.38 -0.34 6.13
CA GLN A 83 6.43 -1.47 6.17
C GLN A 83 5.93 -1.87 4.78
N ILE A 84 5.67 -0.92 3.89
CA ILE A 84 5.29 -1.21 2.49
C ILE A 84 6.45 -1.90 1.75
N LYS A 85 7.68 -1.41 1.94
CA LYS A 85 8.90 -2.06 1.41
C LYS A 85 9.02 -3.49 1.93
N ASN A 86 8.87 -3.70 3.24
CA ASN A 86 8.92 -5.02 3.87
C ASN A 86 7.85 -5.97 3.30
N PHE A 87 6.62 -5.49 3.09
CA PHE A 87 5.57 -6.28 2.44
C PHE A 87 6.00 -6.74 1.04
N CYS A 88 6.54 -5.82 0.23
CA CYS A 88 6.93 -6.13 -1.15
C CYS A 88 8.04 -7.19 -1.25
N VAL A 89 8.93 -7.23 -0.24
CA VAL A 89 10.01 -8.23 -0.16
C VAL A 89 9.48 -9.56 0.39
N LYS A 90 8.81 -9.52 1.54
CA LYS A 90 8.46 -10.70 2.33
C LYS A 90 7.23 -11.43 1.80
N HIS A 91 6.25 -10.68 1.32
CA HIS A 91 4.94 -11.18 0.88
C HIS A 91 4.73 -10.93 -0.61
N ARG A 92 5.79 -11.05 -1.42
CA ARG A 92 5.78 -10.77 -2.85
C ARG A 92 4.69 -11.55 -3.61
N ASP A 93 4.41 -12.78 -3.21
CA ASP A 93 3.37 -13.64 -3.83
C ASP A 93 1.94 -13.14 -3.58
N TRP A 94 1.76 -12.28 -2.57
CA TRP A 94 0.49 -11.62 -2.28
C TRP A 94 0.28 -10.35 -3.11
N LEU A 95 1.31 -9.85 -3.79
CA LEU A 95 1.15 -8.74 -4.72
C LEU A 95 0.33 -9.19 -5.93
N ARG A 96 -0.55 -8.31 -6.38
CA ARG A 96 -1.38 -8.52 -7.56
C ARG A 96 -0.52 -8.58 -8.82
N THR A 97 -0.72 -9.63 -9.62
CA THR A 97 -0.06 -9.85 -10.92
C THR A 97 -0.97 -9.43 -12.09
N GLY A 98 -0.49 -9.58 -13.33
CA GLY A 98 -1.27 -9.28 -14.54
C GLY A 98 -1.42 -7.79 -14.86
N GLY A 99 -0.49 -6.96 -14.39
CA GLY A 99 -0.51 -5.50 -14.62
C GLY A 99 -1.46 -4.72 -13.72
N TYR A 100 -2.06 -5.37 -12.70
CA TYR A 100 -2.96 -4.73 -11.74
C TYR A 100 -2.25 -4.39 -10.43
N ALA A 101 -2.80 -3.41 -9.70
CA ALA A 101 -2.17 -2.85 -8.51
C ALA A 101 -2.45 -3.63 -7.23
N THR A 102 -1.49 -3.58 -6.32
CA THR A 102 -1.71 -3.69 -4.88
C THR A 102 -1.56 -2.30 -4.25
N PHE A 103 -2.56 -1.86 -3.49
CA PHE A 103 -2.61 -0.54 -2.89
C PHE A 103 -2.33 -0.56 -1.39
N PHE A 104 -1.56 0.44 -0.95
CA PHE A 104 -1.19 0.66 0.44
C PHE A 104 -1.50 2.12 0.80
N ALA A 105 -2.29 2.33 1.84
CA ALA A 105 -2.46 3.66 2.41
C ALA A 105 -1.21 4.04 3.21
N PHE A 106 -0.74 5.27 3.07
CA PHE A 106 0.29 5.83 3.93
C PHE A 106 0.08 7.32 4.14
N LYS A 107 0.71 7.85 5.19
CA LYS A 107 0.72 9.28 5.49
C LYS A 107 2.11 9.77 5.77
N LEU A 108 2.35 11.03 5.44
CA LEU A 108 3.62 11.69 5.71
C LEU A 108 3.36 13.18 5.92
N LYS A 109 3.87 13.74 7.02
CA LYS A 109 3.70 15.17 7.38
C LYS A 109 2.26 15.69 7.24
N GLY A 110 1.29 14.91 7.72
CA GLY A 110 -0.14 15.26 7.67
C GLY A 110 -0.80 15.14 6.29
N LYS A 111 -0.05 14.77 5.24
CA LYS A 111 -0.58 14.47 3.91
C LYS A 111 -0.90 12.98 3.78
N ARG A 112 -1.96 12.67 3.04
CA ARG A 112 -2.49 11.32 2.82
C ARG A 112 -2.22 10.85 1.40
N PHE A 113 -1.62 9.68 1.28
CA PHE A 113 -1.20 9.11 0.02
C PHE A 113 -1.61 7.65 -0.12
N VAL A 114 -1.57 7.15 -1.34
CA VAL A 114 -1.71 5.74 -1.67
C VAL A 114 -0.53 5.33 -2.53
N ALA A 115 0.21 4.31 -2.11
CA ALA A 115 1.21 3.66 -2.94
C ALA A 115 0.53 2.56 -3.76
N GLY A 116 0.74 2.57 -5.08
CA GLY A 116 0.30 1.50 -5.97
C GLY A 116 1.51 0.70 -6.46
N VAL A 117 1.57 -0.58 -6.10
CA VAL A 117 2.63 -1.50 -6.51
C VAL A 117 2.13 -2.42 -7.61
N TYR A 118 2.90 -2.54 -8.69
CA TYR A 118 2.54 -3.30 -9.89
C TYR A 118 3.73 -4.14 -10.37
N PHE A 119 3.45 -5.30 -10.96
CA PHE A 119 4.43 -5.98 -11.80
C PHE A 119 4.46 -5.37 -13.20
N SER A 120 5.67 -5.12 -13.70
CA SER A 120 5.91 -4.84 -15.12
C SER A 120 5.88 -6.12 -15.95
N SER A 121 5.89 -6.00 -17.27
CA SER A 121 6.02 -7.13 -18.20
C SER A 121 7.33 -7.91 -18.08
N ALA A 122 8.34 -7.35 -17.39
CA ALA A 122 9.63 -8.00 -17.11
C ALA A 122 9.72 -8.52 -15.66
N ASP A 123 8.58 -8.75 -15.01
CA ASP A 123 8.44 -9.21 -13.61
C ASP A 123 9.13 -8.34 -12.54
N LYS A 124 9.58 -7.15 -12.91
CA LYS A 124 10.08 -6.13 -11.99
C LYS A 124 8.93 -5.37 -11.36
N LEU A 125 9.04 -5.06 -10.07
CA LEU A 125 8.07 -4.22 -9.39
C LEU A 125 8.22 -2.75 -9.81
N ARG A 126 7.09 -2.06 -9.88
CA ARG A 126 7.00 -0.62 -10.05
C ARG A 126 6.15 -0.04 -8.93
N VAL A 127 6.53 1.12 -8.42
CA VAL A 127 5.75 1.82 -7.40
C VAL A 127 5.35 3.21 -7.89
N TYR A 128 4.07 3.50 -7.78
CA TYR A 128 3.46 4.80 -8.05
C TYR A 128 2.91 5.40 -6.77
N VAL A 129 2.86 6.74 -6.72
CA VAL A 129 2.22 7.45 -5.62
C VAL A 129 1.00 8.20 -6.13
N TYR A 130 -0.06 8.16 -5.35
CA TYR A 130 -1.28 8.90 -5.62
C TYR A 130 -1.67 9.71 -4.38
N LYS A 131 -2.22 10.91 -4.59
CA LYS A 131 -2.90 11.64 -3.52
C LYS A 131 -4.18 10.89 -3.14
N PHE A 132 -4.47 10.77 -1.84
CA PHE A 132 -5.67 10.06 -1.39
C PHE A 132 -6.98 10.65 -1.93
N GLY A 133 -7.02 11.98 -2.11
CA GLY A 133 -8.15 12.70 -2.70
C GLY A 133 -8.28 12.56 -4.22
N TYR A 134 -7.46 11.73 -4.87
CA TYR A 134 -7.53 11.53 -6.31
C TYR A 134 -8.84 10.82 -6.68
N GLY A 135 -9.72 11.53 -7.40
CA GLY A 135 -11.08 11.09 -7.71
C GLY A 135 -11.19 10.02 -8.80
N ARG A 136 -10.10 9.36 -9.17
CA ARG A 136 -10.13 8.28 -10.16
C ARG A 136 -10.94 7.10 -9.62
N VAL A 137 -11.86 6.62 -10.45
CA VAL A 137 -12.61 5.39 -10.17
C VAL A 137 -11.75 4.20 -10.58
N TRP A 138 -11.59 3.26 -9.65
CA TRP A 138 -10.99 1.96 -9.89
C TRP A 138 -12.10 0.95 -10.18
N HIS A 139 -11.83 0.01 -11.08
CA HIS A 139 -12.83 -0.97 -11.52
C HIS A 139 -12.60 -2.34 -10.88
N ALA A 140 -13.66 -2.96 -10.38
CA ALA A 140 -13.61 -4.26 -9.72
C ALA A 140 -13.14 -5.39 -10.65
N GLY A 141 -13.39 -5.27 -11.95
CA GLY A 141 -12.92 -6.24 -12.96
C GLY A 141 -11.38 -6.38 -13.02
N HIS A 142 -10.64 -5.48 -12.39
CA HIS A 142 -9.18 -5.54 -12.27
C HIS A 142 -8.70 -6.37 -11.07
N ALA A 143 -9.61 -6.77 -10.16
CA ALA A 143 -9.29 -7.52 -8.94
C ALA A 143 -8.11 -6.90 -8.17
N LEU A 144 -8.18 -5.58 -7.99
CA LEU A 144 -7.15 -4.80 -7.31
C LEU A 144 -7.09 -5.21 -5.85
N ARG A 145 -5.87 -5.29 -5.30
CA ARG A 145 -5.66 -5.69 -3.91
C ARG A 145 -5.39 -4.50 -3.01
N PHE A 146 -5.81 -4.61 -1.76
CA PHE A 146 -5.61 -3.61 -0.71
C PHE A 146 -4.96 -4.29 0.48
N VAL A 147 -3.87 -3.71 0.99
CA VAL A 147 -3.22 -4.19 2.22
C VAL A 147 -3.59 -3.28 3.36
N ILE A 148 -4.21 -3.85 4.40
CA ILE A 148 -4.80 -3.12 5.51
C ILE A 148 -4.15 -3.62 6.83
N PRO A 149 -3.66 -2.71 7.71
CA PRO A 149 -3.23 -3.10 9.04
C PRO A 149 -4.36 -3.76 9.82
N GLN A 150 -4.06 -4.85 10.52
CA GLN A 150 -4.98 -5.35 11.53
C GLN A 150 -5.00 -4.37 12.70
N LEU A 151 -6.18 -3.81 12.96
CA LEU A 151 -6.38 -2.93 14.09
C LEU A 151 -6.50 -3.80 15.34
N ALA A 152 -5.63 -3.56 16.32
CA ALA A 152 -5.84 -4.14 17.64
C ALA A 152 -7.21 -3.67 18.14
N GLU A 153 -8.07 -4.62 18.52
CA GLU A 153 -9.23 -4.30 19.34
C GLU A 153 -8.70 -3.66 20.64
N ALA A 154 -9.16 -2.45 20.93
CA ALA A 154 -8.75 -1.69 22.11
C ALA A 154 -9.43 -2.23 23.37
#